data_AF-A0A3D3P620-F1
#
_entry.id   AF-A0A3D3P620-F1
#
_cell.length_a   1.000
_cell.length_b   1.000
_cell.length_c   1.000
_cell.angle_alpha   90.00
_cell.angle_beta   90.00
_cell.angle_gamma   90.00
#
_symmetry.space_group_name_H-M   'P 1'
#
loop_
_entity.id
_entity.type
_entity.pdbx_description
1 polymer ?
#
loop_
_entity_poly.entity_id
_entity_poly.type
_entity_poly.pdbx_seq_one_letter_code
_entity_poly.pdbx_strand_id
1 'polypeptide(L)' 'IKLAPGEVLADIGAGSGYYSLRIAMNHLNSRVVAVDIQPEMIDFLKGKAKQLDIKNV' A
#
# COMPACT_ATOMS: atom_id res chain seq x y z
N ILE A 1 7.98 6.18 -8.52
CA ILE A 1 9.01 6.55 -7.51
C ILE A 1 10.17 5.56 -7.65
N LYS A 2 11.40 5.91 -7.23
CA LYS A 2 12.48 4.93 -7.09
C LYS A 2 12.56 4.51 -5.63
N LEU A 3 12.51 3.21 -5.37
CA LEU A 3 12.69 2.61 -4.06
C LEU A 3 13.79 1.55 -4.19
N ALA A 4 14.78 1.60 -3.30
CA ALA A 4 15.76 0.53 -3.17
C ALA A 4 15.10 -0.71 -2.54
N PRO A 5 15.61 -1.92 -2.83
CA PRO A 5 15.16 -3.14 -2.16
C PRO A 5 15.30 -3.01 -0.63
N GLY A 6 14.26 -3.41 0.10
CA GLY A 6 14.20 -3.32 1.56
C GLY A 6 13.72 -1.97 2.11
N GLU A 7 13.57 -0.93 1.29
CA GLU A 7 13.04 0.34 1.77
C GLU A 7 11.56 0.25 2.17
N VAL A 8 11.20 1.10 3.12
CA VAL A 8 9.83 1.24 3.63
C VAL A 8 9.30 2.62 3.24
N LEU A 9 8.17 2.65 2.54
CA LEU A 9 7.48 3.87 2.16
C LEU A 9 6.21 4.06 3.00
N ALA A 10 6.02 5.23 3.60
CA ALA A 10 4.76 5.59 4.24
C ALA A 10 3.88 6.40 3.29
N ASP A 11 2.62 5.98 3.11
CA ASP A 11 1.58 6.70 2.36
C ASP A 11 0.53 7.20 3.36
N ILE A 12 0.59 8.49 3.71
CA ILE A 12 -0.25 9.12 4.75
C ILE A 12 -1.49 9.73 4.10
N GLY A 13 -2.67 9.34 4.57
CA GLY A 13 -3.94 9.68 3.91
C GLY A 13 -4.15 8.84 2.65
N ALA A 14 -3.89 7.53 2.75
CA ALA A 14 -3.89 6.60 1.62
C ALA A 14 -5.27 6.45 0.96
N GLY A 15 -6.35 6.81 1.66
CA GLY A 15 -7.73 6.66 1.20
C GLY A 15 -8.00 5.23 0.72
N SER A 16 -8.50 5.11 -0.52
CA SER A 16 -8.78 3.82 -1.14
C SER A 16 -7.54 2.98 -1.49
N GLY A 17 -6.32 3.49 -1.27
CA GLY A 17 -5.05 2.81 -1.53
C GLY A 17 -4.56 2.89 -2.96
N TYR A 18 -5.07 3.82 -3.77
CA TYR A 18 -4.71 3.96 -5.19
C TYR A 18 -3.20 4.02 -5.44
N TYR A 19 -2.46 4.83 -4.68
CA TYR A 19 -1.01 4.90 -4.80
C TYR A 19 -0.33 3.75 -4.07
N SER A 20 -0.69 3.51 -2.81
CA SER A 20 -0.17 2.40 -1.99
C SER A 20 -0.10 1.07 -2.75
N LEU A 21 -1.21 0.63 -3.34
CA LEU A 21 -1.28 -0.64 -4.06
C LEU A 21 -0.41 -0.66 -5.32
N ARG A 22 -0.36 0.46 -6.06
CA ARG A 22 0.45 0.57 -7.28
C ARG A 22 1.94 0.63 -7.00
N ILE A 23 2.33 1.32 -5.94
CA ILE A 23 3.73 1.36 -5.50
C ILE A 23 4.12 -0.05 -5.04
N ALA A 24 3.30 -0.70 -4.23
CA ALA A 24 3.55 -2.07 -3.76
C ALA A 24 3.71 -3.08 -4.91
N MET A 25 2.84 -3.03 -5.94
CA MET A 25 2.94 -3.88 -7.14
C MET A 25 4.25 -3.68 -7.92
N ASN A 26 4.75 -2.44 -8.00
CA ASN A 26 5.97 -2.13 -8.76
C ASN A 26 7.27 -2.33 -7.96
N HIS A 27 7.17 -2.52 -6.64
CA HIS A 27 8.32 -2.61 -5.72
C HIS A 27 8.17 -3.83 -4.79
N LEU A 28 8.18 -5.03 -5.37
CA LEU A 28 7.95 -6.30 -4.65
C LEU A 28 8.92 -6.57 -3.50
N ASN A 29 10.14 -6.03 -3.57
CA ASN A 29 11.17 -6.19 -2.55
C ASN A 29 11.18 -5.03 -1.52
N SER A 30 10.20 -4.14 -1.58
CA SER A 30 10.04 -3.02 -0.65
C SER A 30 8.70 -3.15 0.07
N ARG A 31 8.53 -2.41 1.18
CA ARG A 31 7.28 -2.38 1.94
C ARG A 31 6.61 -1.02 1.82
N VAL A 32 5.32 -1.02 1.57
CA VAL A 32 4.48 0.18 1.70
C VAL A 32 3.73 0.08 3.03
N VAL A 33 3.57 1.20 3.73
CA VAL A 33 2.76 1.34 4.93
C VAL A 33 1.69 2.38 4.61
N ALA A 34 0.49 1.89 4.32
CA ALA A 34 -0.66 2.73 4.02
C ALA A 34 -1.41 3.09 5.30
N VAL A 35 -1.63 4.37 5.54
CA VAL A 35 -2.32 4.87 6.73
C VAL A 35 -3.39 5.87 6.35
N ASP A 36 -4.54 5.76 7.01
CA ASP A 36 -5.68 6.65 6.87
C ASP A 36 -6.42 6.73 8.21
N ILE A 37 -7.07 7.85 8.48
CA ILE A 37 -7.84 8.08 9.72
C ILE A 37 -9.21 7.41 9.66
N GLN A 38 -9.76 7.21 8.46
CA GLN A 38 -11.07 6.62 8.25
C GLN A 38 -10.96 5.08 8.24
N PRO A 39 -11.53 4.36 9.23
CA PRO A 39 -11.41 2.90 9.31
C PRO A 39 -11.94 2.17 8.06
N GLU A 40 -12.98 2.72 7.43
CA GLU A 40 -13.59 2.16 6.22
C GLU A 40 -12.62 2.17 5.04
N MET A 41 -11.72 3.16 4.97
CA MET A 41 -10.67 3.23 3.95
C MET A 41 -9.61 2.14 4.17
N ILE A 42 -9.26 1.87 5.43
CA ILE A 42 -8.35 0.77 5.78
C ILE A 42 -8.94 -0.58 5.39
N ASP A 43 -10.22 -0.81 5.65
CA ASP A 43 -10.91 -2.06 5.28
C ASP A 43 -11.03 -2.21 3.76
N PHE A 44 -11.34 -1.12 3.04
CA PHE A 44 -11.34 -1.10 1.59
C PHE A 44 -9.96 -1.46 1.02
N LEU A 45 -8.90 -0.84 1.53
CA LEU A 45 -7.52 -1.07 1.09
C LEU A 45 -7.11 -2.53 1.34
N LYS A 46 -7.37 -3.08 2.53
CA LYS A 46 -7.12 -4.49 2.86
C LYS A 46 -7.86 -5.44 1.92
N GLY A 47 -9.14 -5.16 1.67
CA GLY A 47 -9.96 -5.94 0.75
C GLY A 47 -9.38 -5.93 -0.66
N LYS A 48 -8.98 -4.76 -1.15
CA LYS A 48 -8.38 -4.61 -2.47
C LYS A 48 -7.01 -5.26 -2.59
N ALA A 49 -6.15 -5.12 -1.58
CA ALA A 49 -4.85 -5.80 -1.52
C ALA A 49 -5.00 -7.31 -1.61
N LYS A 50 -5.96 -7.88 -0.85
CA LYS A 50 -6.28 -9.32 -0.89
C LYS A 50 -6.79 -9.77 -2.27
N GLN A 51 -7.68 -8.99 -2.89
CA GLN A 51 -8.19 -9.29 -4.24
C GLN A 51 -7.09 -9.30 -5.31
N LEU A 52 -6.06 -8.48 -5.14
CA LEU A 52 -4.94 -8.32 -6.07
C LEU A 52 -3.71 -9.16 -5.72
N ASP A 53 -3.79 -9.99 -4.66
CA ASP A 53 -2.66 -10.74 -4.08
C ASP A 53 -1.41 -9.89 -3.76
N ILE A 54 -1.62 -8.64 -3.35
CA ILE A 54 -0.54 -7.74 -2.93
C ILE A 54 -0.26 -7.97 -1.44
N LYS A 55 0.97 -8.33 -1.11
CA LYS A 55 1.38 -8.76 0.25
C LYS A 55 2.31 -7.77 0.97
N ASN A 56 2.79 -6.75 0.27
CA ASN A 56 3.81 -5.82 0.75
C ASN A 56 3.26 -4.39 1.00
N VAL A 57 2.00 -4.28 1.41
CA VAL A 57 1.29 -3.04 1.73
C VAL A 57 0.44 -3.20 2.99
#